data_AF-A0A267MFS3-F1
#
_entry.id   AF-A0A267MFS3-F1
#
_cell.length_a   1.000
_cell.length_b   1.000
_cell.length_c   1.000
_cell.angle_alpha   90.00
_cell.angle_beta   90.00
_cell.angle_gamma   90.00
#
_symmetry.space_group_name_H-M   'P 1'
#
loop_
_entity.id
_entity.type
_entity.pdbx_description
1 polymer ?
#
loop_
_entity_poly.entity_id
_entity_poly.type
_entity_poly.pdbx_seq_one_letter_code
_entity_poly.pdbx_strand_id
1 'polypeptide(L)' 'MALPWGVKEEVEPAHGDTVGEYMASIEGTKIELPSGAVAHMLKAGVKERKGKYMLIYRYQLV' A
#
# COMPACT_ATOMS: atom_id res chain seq x y z
N MET A 1 -5.61 -7.51 17.90
CA MET A 1 -4.75 -6.82 16.93
C MET A 1 -4.01 -7.85 16.10
N ALA A 2 -4.25 -7.88 14.80
CA ALA A 2 -3.52 -8.77 13.90
C ALA A 2 -2.05 -8.33 13.79
N LEU A 3 -1.14 -9.24 13.42
CA LEU A 3 0.24 -8.87 13.07
C LEU A 3 0.25 -7.99 11.81
N PRO A 4 1.26 -7.11 11.60
CA PRO A 4 1.38 -6.33 10.37
C PRO A 4 1.53 -7.21 9.11
N TRP A 5 0.63 -7.07 8.15
CA TRP A 5 0.65 -7.77 6.87
C TRP A 5 1.39 -6.95 5.83
N GLY A 6 2.28 -7.58 5.08
CA GLY A 6 2.99 -6.96 3.95
C GLY A 6 2.44 -7.50 2.63
N VAL A 7 2.07 -6.60 1.71
CA VAL A 7 1.59 -6.93 0.37
C VAL A 7 2.62 -6.44 -0.64
N LYS A 8 2.80 -7.23 -1.70
CA LYS A 8 3.65 -6.90 -2.84
C LYS A 8 2.91 -7.23 -4.12
N GLU A 9 2.66 -6.22 -4.94
CA GLU A 9 1.94 -6.36 -6.20
C GLU A 9 2.73 -5.70 -7.34
N GLU A 10 2.62 -6.26 -8.55
CA GLU A 10 3.18 -5.63 -9.75
C GLU A 10 2.21 -4.56 -10.23
N VAL A 11 2.74 -3.38 -10.53
CA VAL A 11 2.00 -2.24 -11.06
C VAL A 11 2.47 -2.03 -12.48
N GLU A 12 1.50 -1.78 -13.37
CA GLU A 12 1.81 -1.43 -14.74
C GLU A 12 2.62 -0.12 -14.79
N PRO A 13 3.70 -0.04 -15.59
CA PRO A 13 4.57 1.14 -15.61
C PRO A 13 3.86 2.47 -15.85
N ALA A 14 2.77 2.46 -16.63
CA ALA A 14 1.97 3.65 -16.92
C ALA A 14 1.31 4.27 -15.68
N HIS A 15 1.20 3.52 -14.58
CA HIS A 15 0.54 3.93 -13.34
C HIS A 15 1.47 3.99 -12.13
N GLY A 16 2.77 3.72 -12.31
CA GLY A 16 3.76 3.64 -11.24
C GLY A 16 3.81 4.90 -10.36
N ASP A 17 3.85 6.07 -11.01
CA ASP A 17 3.97 7.36 -10.32
C ASP A 17 2.69 7.73 -9.56
N THR A 18 1.53 7.63 -10.22
CA THR A 18 0.23 7.95 -9.60
C THR A 18 -0.08 7.02 -8.43
N VAL A 19 0.22 5.73 -8.56
CA VAL A 19 0.06 4.76 -7.47
C VAL A 19 1.03 5.07 -6.34
N GLY A 20 2.27 5.48 -6.65
CA GLY A 20 3.26 5.91 -5.67
C GLY A 20 2.78 7.10 -4.84
N GLU A 21 2.30 8.16 -5.50
CA GLU A 21 1.78 9.36 -4.85
C GLU A 21 0.57 9.07 -3.97
N TYR A 22 -0.40 8.30 -4.48
CA TYR A 22 -1.57 7.90 -3.71
C TYR A 22 -1.17 7.10 -2.47
N MET A 23 -0.29 6.11 -2.64
CA MET A 23 0.18 5.25 -1.55
C MET A 23 0.95 6.04 -0.48
N ALA A 24 1.74 7.03 -0.88
CA ALA A 24 2.40 7.93 0.06
C ALA A 24 1.40 8.80 0.83
N SER A 25 0.31 9.24 0.19
CA SER A 25 -0.73 10.06 0.85
C SER A 25 -1.52 9.31 1.92
N ILE A 26 -1.65 7.98 1.77
CA ILE A 26 -2.38 7.13 2.72
C ILE A 26 -1.46 6.46 3.74
N GLU A 27 -0.14 6.63 3.66
CA GLU A 27 0.79 6.11 4.66
C GLU A 27 0.52 6.74 6.03
N GLY A 28 0.43 5.93 7.08
CA GLY A 28 0.09 6.36 8.43
C GLY A 28 -1.41 6.63 8.65
N THR A 29 -2.26 6.45 7.64
CA THR A 29 -3.70 6.69 7.76
C THR A 29 -4.47 5.42 8.16
N LYS A 30 -5.70 5.62 8.67
CA LYS A 30 -6.65 4.55 8.98
C LYS A 30 -7.71 4.50 7.89
N ILE A 31 -7.88 3.33 7.28
CA ILE A 31 -8.86 3.08 6.23
C ILE A 31 -9.93 2.15 6.78
N GLU A 32 -11.18 2.58 6.69
CA GLU A 32 -12.32 1.74 7.03
C GLU A 32 -12.63 0.81 5.86
N LEU A 33 -12.61 -0.50 6.13
CA LEU A 33 -12.88 -1.51 5.13
C LEU A 33 -14.40 -1.71 4.97
N PRO A 34 -14.88 -2.19 3.82
CA PRO A 34 -16.30 -2.53 3.63
C PRO A 34 -16.84 -3.56 4.64
N SER A 35 -15.95 -4.32 5.28
CA SER A 35 -16.28 -5.24 6.37
C SER A 35 -16.57 -4.56 7.72
N GLY A 36 -16.40 -3.24 7.83
CA GLY A 36 -16.47 -2.48 9.08
C GLY A 36 -15.21 -2.55 9.94
N ALA A 37 -14.16 -3.24 9.47
CA ALA A 37 -12.86 -3.31 10.14
C ALA A 37 -11.98 -2.11 9.77
N VAL A 38 -11.11 -1.66 10.68
CA VAL A 38 -10.19 -0.56 10.42
C VAL A 38 -8.79 -1.10 10.13
N ALA A 39 -8.27 -0.78 8.95
CA ALA A 39 -6.90 -1.07 8.56
C ALA A 39 -6.02 0.17 8.80
N HIS A 40 -5.00 0.05 9.63
CA HIS A 40 -3.97 1.06 9.79
C HIS A 40 -2.85 0.83 8.77
N MET A 41 -2.66 1.76 7.84
CA MET A 41 -1.58 1.73 6.86
C MET A 41 -0.29 2.16 7.53
N LEU A 42 0.67 1.25 7.66
CA LEU A 42 1.92 1.50 8.37
C LEU A 42 3.00 2.06 7.47
N LYS A 43 3.11 1.53 6.25
CA LYS A 43 4.12 1.92 5.28
C LYS A 43 3.64 1.58 3.88
N ALA A 44 3.80 2.45 2.90
CA ALA A 44 3.46 2.15 1.52
C ALA A 44 4.41 2.82 0.54
N GLY A 45 4.62 2.21 -0.61
CA GLY A 45 5.47 2.81 -1.64
C GLY A 45 5.59 1.94 -2.87
N VAL A 46 5.97 2.56 -3.97
CA VAL A 46 6.22 1.87 -5.23
C VAL A 46 7.73 1.84 -5.46
N LYS A 47 8.25 0.66 -5.81
CA LYS A 47 9.65 0.44 -6.12
C LYS A 47 9.78 0.06 -7.58
N GLU A 48 10.53 0.86 -8.34
CA GLU A 48 10.91 0.51 -9.70
C GLU A 48 12.14 -0.40 -9.71
N ARG A 49 12.11 -1.47 -10.51
CA ARG A 49 13.30 -2.30 -10.79
C ARG A 49 13.23 -2.87 -12.20
N LYS A 50 14.17 -2.46 -13.06
CA LYS A 50 14.31 -2.95 -14.45
C LYS A 50 13.01 -2.77 -15.27
N GLY A 51 12.35 -1.61 -15.18
CA GLY A 51 11.10 -1.33 -15.89
C GLY A 51 9.85 -2.02 -15.34
N LYS A 52 9.96 -2.71 -14.18
CA LYS A 52 8.81 -3.22 -13.42
C LYS A 52 8.57 -2.33 -12.21
N TYR A 53 7.34 -1.90 -12.01
CA TYR A 53 6.93 -1.17 -10.82
C TYR A 53 6.32 -2.14 -9.84
N MET A 54 6.77 -2.10 -8.60
CA MET A 54 6.32 -3.01 -7.55
C MET A 54 5.74 -2.19 -6.41
N LEU A 55 4.43 -2.28 -6.22
CA LEU A 55 3.77 -1.73 -5.05
C LEU A 55 4.09 -2.59 -3.85
N ILE A 56 4.54 -1.97 -2.77
CA ILE A 56 4.82 -2.61 -1.49
C ILE A 56 4.13 -1.79 -0.41
N TYR A 57 3.19 -2.41 0.32
CA TYR A 57 2.56 -1.75 1.46
C TYR A 57 2.40 -2.70 2.64
N ARG A 58 2.31 -2.10 3.82
CA ARG A 58 2.14 -2.78 5.09
C ARG A 58 0.94 -2.21 5.83
N TYR A 59 0.06 -3.07 6.31
CA TYR A 59 -1.11 -2.66 7.06
C TYR A 59 -1.34 -3.55 8.28
N GLN A 60 -2.12 -3.05 9.23
CA GLN A 60 -2.52 -3.79 10.41
C GLN A 60 -4.03 -3.62 10.65
N LEU A 61 -4.74 -4.72 10.82
CA LEU A 61 -6.14 -4.69 11.25
C LEU A 61 -6.18 -4.37 12.76
N VAL A 62 -6.90 -3.29 13.09
CA VAL A 62 -7.14 -2.81 14.46
C VAL A 62 -8.39 -3.47 15.00
#